data_AF-G7YN92-F1
#
_entry.id   AF-G7YN92-F1
#
_cell.length_a   1.000
_cell.length_b   1.000
_cell.length_c   1.000
_cell.angle_alpha   90.00
_cell.angle_beta   90.00
_cell.angle_gamma   90.00
#
_symmetry.space_group_name_H-M   'P 1'
#
loop_
_entity.id
_entity.type
_entity.pdbx_description
1 polymer ?
#
loop_
_entity_poly.entity_id
_entity_poly.type
_entity_poly.pdbx_seq_one_letter_code
_entity_poly.pdbx_strand_id
1 'polypeptide(L)'
;MTYHYTRDCEASAHGDMNAEPNLDLFMEFLNCVMGQDFGQALVLCKQLMEVEPGNQVVREFLPLLSEASTMKENGYFHAETDSEDYFSESDRDEENDSTQSSSSSSESYEYSTSDSDSHGGRRKRCS
;
A
#
# COMPACT_ATOMS: atom_id res chain seq x y z
N MET A 1 52.79 -30.24 25.15
CA MET A 1 51.64 -30.10 24.23
C MET A 1 52.00 -29.11 23.13
N THR A 2 52.18 -29.58 21.90
CA THR A 2 52.21 -28.72 20.71
C THR A 2 50.79 -28.60 20.16
N TYR A 3 50.26 -27.37 20.13
CA TYR A 3 48.96 -27.11 19.50
C TYR A 3 49.14 -27.08 17.99
N HIS A 4 48.72 -28.16 17.31
CA HIS A 4 48.55 -28.14 15.87
C HIS A 4 47.25 -27.42 15.55
N TYR A 5 47.35 -26.15 15.17
CA TYR A 5 46.22 -25.40 14.61
C TYR A 5 45.98 -25.94 13.20
N THR A 6 45.08 -26.90 13.04
CA THR A 6 44.60 -27.31 11.72
C THR A 6 43.84 -26.14 11.11
N ARG A 7 44.45 -25.52 10.11
CA ARG A 7 43.90 -24.36 9.42
C ARG A 7 42.99 -24.81 8.29
N ASP A 8 41.96 -25.58 8.66
CA ASP A 8 40.90 -26.03 7.76
C ASP A 8 39.96 -24.85 7.47
N CYS A 9 40.47 -23.90 6.68
CA CYS A 9 39.78 -22.69 6.27
C CYS A 9 39.95 -22.41 4.77
N GLU A 10 40.03 -23.47 3.96
CA GLU A 10 39.69 -23.37 2.54
C GLU A 10 38.18 -23.58 2.41
N ALA A 11 37.44 -22.52 2.72
CA ALA A 11 36.02 -22.44 2.43
C ALA A 11 35.85 -22.43 0.91
N SER A 12 35.66 -23.61 0.31
CA SER A 12 35.26 -23.77 -1.10
C SER A 12 33.80 -23.36 -1.27
N ALA A 13 33.45 -22.14 -0.86
CA ALA A 13 32.17 -21.50 -1.04
C ALA A 13 32.06 -20.84 -2.43
N HIS A 14 32.62 -21.50 -3.45
CA HIS A 14 32.14 -21.37 -4.82
C HIS A 14 30.91 -22.27 -5.01
N GLY A 15 29.95 -22.14 -4.10
CA GLY A 15 28.57 -22.44 -4.46
C GLY A 15 28.19 -21.41 -5.52
N ASP A 16 27.58 -21.86 -6.61
CA ASP A 16 26.94 -20.97 -7.56
C ASP A 16 25.95 -20.08 -6.78
N MET A 17 26.37 -18.84 -6.50
CA MET A 17 25.47 -17.75 -6.12
C MET A 17 24.74 -17.31 -7.39
N ASN A 18 24.06 -18.27 -8.03
CA ASN A 18 22.92 -18.04 -8.88
C ASN A 18 21.80 -17.56 -7.95
N ALA A 19 21.97 -16.35 -7.44
CA ALA A 19 20.95 -15.62 -6.73
C ALA A 19 19.70 -15.70 -7.60
N GLU A 20 18.63 -16.27 -7.05
CA GLU A 20 17.43 -16.43 -7.84
C GLU A 20 17.02 -15.03 -8.32
N PRO A 21 16.73 -14.82 -9.62
CA PRO A 21 16.56 -13.47 -10.15
C PRO A 21 15.42 -12.68 -9.48
N ASN A 22 14.50 -13.37 -8.78
CA ASN A 22 13.54 -12.78 -7.87
C ASN A 22 14.16 -12.14 -6.62
N LEU A 23 15.15 -12.77 -5.99
CA LEU A 23 15.75 -12.30 -4.74
C LEU A 23 16.54 -11.02 -4.96
N ASP A 24 17.36 -10.94 -6.01
CA ASP A 24 18.10 -9.72 -6.35
C ASP A 24 17.14 -8.57 -6.68
N LEU A 25 16.11 -8.83 -7.50
CA LEU A 25 15.07 -7.87 -7.84
C LEU A 25 14.30 -7.38 -6.59
N PHE A 26 14.02 -8.27 -5.65
CA PHE A 26 13.35 -7.95 -4.39
C PHE A 26 14.25 -7.16 -3.44
N MET A 27 15.56 -7.47 -3.38
CA MET A 27 16.53 -6.68 -2.61
C MET A 27 16.70 -5.26 -3.18
N GLU A 28 16.76 -5.12 -4.51
CA GLU A 28 16.79 -3.81 -5.17
C GLU A 28 15.51 -3.02 -4.87
N PHE A 29 14.35 -3.67 -4.97
CA PHE A 29 13.06 -3.07 -4.61
C PHE A 29 13.05 -2.54 -3.17
N LEU A 30 13.47 -3.35 -2.19
CA LEU A 30 13.55 -2.92 -0.79
C LEU A 30 14.54 -1.77 -0.58
N ASN A 31 15.68 -1.78 -1.27
CA ASN A 31 16.65 -0.68 -1.22
C ASN A 31 16.03 0.64 -1.74
N CYS A 32 15.27 0.61 -2.84
CA CYS A 32 14.56 1.78 -3.33
C CYS A 32 13.49 2.27 -2.34
N VAL A 33 12.74 1.36 -1.70
CA VAL A 33 11.76 1.74 -0.66
C VAL A 33 12.44 2.40 0.54
N MET A 34 13.52 1.82 1.06
CA MET A 34 14.28 2.38 2.20
C MET A 34 14.97 3.71 1.84
N GLY A 35 15.48 3.84 0.62
CA GLY A 35 16.04 5.07 0.07
C GLY A 35 14.99 6.10 -0.37
N GLN A 36 13.70 5.82 -0.16
CA GLN A 36 12.56 6.66 -0.56
C GLN A 36 12.52 6.95 -2.08
N ASP A 37 13.18 6.14 -2.92
CA ASP A 37 13.06 6.20 -4.37
C ASP A 37 11.81 5.42 -4.80
N PHE A 38 10.65 6.01 -4.51
CA PHE A 38 9.36 5.43 -4.84
C PHE A 38 9.13 5.34 -6.35
N GLY A 39 9.81 6.15 -7.16
CA GLY A 39 9.79 6.08 -8.62
C GLY A 39 10.42 4.78 -9.13
N GLN A 40 11.65 4.48 -8.71
CA GLN A 40 12.32 3.23 -9.05
C GLN A 40 11.63 2.02 -8.40
N ALA A 41 11.17 2.15 -7.15
CA ALA A 41 10.41 1.09 -6.47
C ALA A 41 9.11 0.70 -7.21
N LEU A 42 8.40 1.66 -7.83
CA LEU A 42 7.22 1.39 -8.65
C LEU A 42 7.55 0.61 -9.94
N VAL A 43 8.73 0.81 -10.53
CA VAL A 43 9.19 0.04 -11.70
C VAL A 43 9.52 -1.40 -11.27
N LEU A 44 10.34 -1.55 -10.23
CA LEU A 44 10.75 -2.86 -9.69
C LEU A 44 9.54 -3.67 -9.17
N CYS A 45 8.56 -3.02 -8.55
CA CYS A 45 7.30 -3.64 -8.12
C CYS A 45 6.49 -4.23 -9.30
N LYS A 46 6.40 -3.51 -10.43
CA LYS A 46 5.76 -4.05 -11.65
C LYS A 46 6.53 -5.24 -12.21
N GLN A 47 7.87 -5.17 -12.22
CA GLN A 47 8.71 -6.27 -12.67
C GLN A 47 8.56 -7.52 -11.77
N LEU A 48 8.47 -7.33 -10.44
CA LEU A 48 8.15 -8.42 -9.49
C LEU A 48 6.78 -9.05 -9.77
N MET A 49 5.77 -8.28 -10.20
CA MET A 49 4.48 -8.83 -10.62
C MET A 49 4.54 -9.66 -11.92
N GLU A 50 5.50 -9.41 -12.80
CA GLU A 50 5.70 -10.20 -14.02
C GLU A 50 6.37 -11.55 -13.71
N VAL A 51 7.33 -11.57 -12.77
CA VAL A 51 8.02 -12.81 -12.37
C VAL A 51 7.19 -13.63 -11.36
N GLU A 52 6.49 -12.98 -10.43
CA GLU A 52 5.60 -13.62 -9.45
C GLU A 52 4.15 -13.12 -9.54
N PRO A 53 3.40 -13.42 -10.63
CA PRO A 53 2.05 -12.92 -10.82
C PRO A 53 1.04 -13.41 -9.77
N GLY A 54 1.36 -14.48 -9.02
CA GLY A 54 0.57 -14.97 -7.88
C GLY A 54 0.87 -14.27 -6.55
N ASN A 55 1.90 -13.42 -6.48
CA ASN A 55 2.30 -12.77 -5.23
C ASN A 55 1.40 -11.55 -4.95
N GLN A 56 0.39 -11.77 -4.11
CA GLN A 56 -0.58 -10.76 -3.72
C GLN A 56 0.06 -9.59 -2.94
N VAL A 57 1.15 -9.83 -2.21
CA VAL A 57 1.84 -8.79 -1.41
C VAL A 57 2.43 -7.71 -2.32
N VAL A 58 3.06 -8.09 -3.43
CA VAL A 58 3.62 -7.14 -4.42
C VAL A 58 2.52 -6.24 -5.00
N ARG A 59 1.32 -6.78 -5.25
CA ARG A 59 0.17 -6.00 -5.75
C ARG A 59 -0.30 -4.97 -4.73
N GLU A 60 -0.27 -5.30 -3.45
CA GLU A 60 -0.65 -4.39 -2.35
C GLU A 60 0.36 -3.27 -2.13
N PHE A 61 1.63 -3.45 -2.54
CA PHE A 61 2.61 -2.37 -2.55
C PHE A 61 2.34 -1.28 -3.60
N LEU A 62 1.70 -1.57 -4.75
CA LEU A 62 1.45 -0.55 -5.77
C LEU A 62 0.72 0.71 -5.27
N PRO A 63 -0.46 0.62 -4.61
CA PRO A 63 -1.12 1.82 -4.07
C PRO A 63 -0.26 2.52 -3.02
N LEU A 64 0.37 1.77 -2.11
CA LEU A 64 1.21 2.32 -1.03
C LEU A 64 2.41 3.11 -1.58
N LEU A 65 3.05 2.62 -2.63
CA LEU A 65 4.16 3.32 -3.29
C LEU A 65 3.70 4.57 -4.05
N SER A 66 2.51 4.55 -4.64
CA SER A 66 1.94 5.74 -5.30
C SER A 66 1.55 6.83 -4.30
N GLU A 67 1.03 6.45 -3.14
CA GLU A 67 0.75 7.34 -2.02
C GLU A 67 2.05 7.90 -1.44
N ALA A 68 3.04 7.04 -1.17
CA ALA A 68 4.36 7.45 -0.68
C ALA A 68 5.09 8.39 -1.66
N SER A 69 4.98 8.16 -2.97
CA SER A 69 5.51 9.08 -3.99
C SER A 69 4.86 10.46 -3.90
N THR A 70 3.53 10.51 -3.76
CA THR A 70 2.78 11.77 -3.59
C THR A 70 3.14 12.47 -2.28
N MET A 71 3.24 11.72 -1.19
CA MET A 71 3.68 12.22 0.12
C MET A 71 5.11 12.80 0.07
N LYS A 72 6.02 12.20 -0.71
CA LYS A 72 7.38 12.70 -0.92
C LYS A 72 7.40 14.03 -1.67
N GLU A 73 6.60 14.15 -2.74
CA GLU A 73 6.43 15.41 -3.48
C GLU A 73 5.84 16.51 -2.58
N ASN A 74 4.91 16.15 -1.70
CA ASN A 74 4.34 17.03 -0.67
C ASN A 74 5.28 17.29 0.53
N GLY A 75 6.54 16.84 0.48
CA GLY A 75 7.54 17.10 1.51
C GLY A 75 7.40 16.29 2.82
N TYR A 76 6.49 15.33 2.90
CA TYR A 76 6.21 14.56 4.14
C TYR A 76 7.41 13.74 4.66
N PHE A 77 8.37 13.44 3.79
CA PHE A 77 9.54 12.61 4.09
C PHE A 77 10.84 13.43 4.24
N HIS A 78 10.77 14.73 4.59
CA HIS A 78 11.98 15.48 4.90
C HIS A 78 12.76 14.75 6.00
N ALA A 79 13.98 14.31 5.68
CA ALA A 79 14.93 13.94 6.70
C ALA A 79 15.21 15.18 7.54
N GLU A 80 15.14 15.04 8.87
CA GLU A 80 15.40 16.09 9.85
C GLU A 80 16.90 16.50 9.80
N THR A 81 17.32 17.19 8.74
CA THR A 81 18.67 17.74 8.61
C THR A 81 18.74 19.00 9.44
N ASP A 82 19.01 18.82 10.73
CA ASP A 82 19.66 19.76 11.65
C ASP A 82 19.77 21.21 11.13
N SER A 83 18.64 21.90 11.15
CA SER A 83 18.53 23.31 10.78
C SER A 83 17.67 24.00 11.83
N GLU A 84 18.35 24.50 12.85
CA GLU A 84 17.77 25.42 13.82
C GLU A 84 17.36 26.73 13.11
N ASP A 85 16.22 27.31 13.51
CA ASP A 85 15.52 28.43 12.85
C ASP A 85 14.93 28.01 11.46
N TYR A 86 13.75 28.47 11.02
CA TYR A 86 13.01 29.69 11.34
C TYR A 86 11.49 29.48 11.20
N PHE A 87 10.71 30.23 11.99
CA PHE A 87 9.24 30.24 11.96
C PHE A 87 8.69 30.46 10.54
N SER A 88 8.04 29.43 9.96
CA SER A 88 7.19 29.60 8.79
C SER A 88 5.76 29.88 9.25
N GLU A 89 5.46 31.16 9.47
CA GLU A 89 4.11 31.67 9.71
C GLU A 89 3.19 31.20 8.57
N SER A 90 2.39 30.18 8.82
CA SER A 90 1.35 29.75 7.89
C SER A 90 0.18 30.70 7.99
N ASP A 91 0.19 31.75 7.18
CA ASP A 91 -0.98 32.61 6.92
C ASP A 91 -2.12 31.73 6.38
N ARG A 92 -2.96 31.24 7.31
CA ARG A 92 -4.20 30.55 7.00
C ARG A 92 -5.29 31.59 6.83
N ASP A 93 -5.45 32.01 5.60
CA ASP A 93 -6.54 32.85 5.13
C ASP A 93 -7.88 32.06 5.18
N GLU A 94 -8.44 31.90 6.38
CA GLU A 94 -9.76 31.28 6.62
C GLU A 94 -10.85 32.36 6.73
N GLU A 95 -11.08 33.11 5.64
CA GLU A 95 -12.17 34.09 5.56
C GLU A 95 -13.54 33.46 5.24
N ASN A 96 -14.21 33.04 6.32
CA ASN A 96 -15.64 33.25 6.61
C ASN A 96 -16.70 33.11 5.49
N ASP A 97 -17.62 32.15 5.67
CA ASP A 97 -19.02 32.55 5.91
C ASP A 97 -19.77 31.60 6.87
N SER A 98 -20.59 32.19 7.74
CA SER A 98 -21.41 31.49 8.73
C SER A 98 -22.88 31.82 8.54
N THR A 99 -23.71 30.83 8.17
CA THR A 99 -25.15 30.89 8.50
C THR A 99 -25.69 29.53 8.93
N GLN A 100 -26.17 29.47 10.18
CA GLN A 100 -27.07 28.41 10.63
C GLN A 100 -28.50 28.73 10.20
N SER A 101 -29.27 27.71 9.81
CA SER A 101 -30.72 27.73 10.12
C SER A 101 -31.29 26.32 10.17
N SER A 102 -31.88 25.98 11.31
CA SER A 102 -32.63 24.75 11.56
C SER A 102 -34.07 24.86 11.06
N SER A 103 -34.61 23.81 10.44
CA SER A 103 -36.06 23.57 10.45
C SER A 103 -36.39 22.09 10.47
N SER A 104 -37.54 21.76 11.06
CA SER A 104 -37.99 20.43 11.46
C SER A 104 -39.08 19.88 10.54
N SER A 105 -39.31 18.55 10.63
CA SER A 105 -40.61 17.90 10.34
C SER A 105 -41.05 17.80 8.86
N SER A 106 -41.79 16.76 8.41
CA SER A 106 -42.17 15.45 8.98
C SER A 106 -42.72 14.53 7.86
N GLU A 107 -43.23 13.35 8.27
CA GLU A 107 -44.17 12.45 7.57
C GLU A 107 -43.63 11.35 6.60
N SER A 108 -43.89 10.10 7.01
CA SER A 108 -44.52 8.99 6.24
C SER A 108 -45.02 9.34 4.83
N TYR A 109 -45.02 8.48 3.79
CA TYR A 109 -45.22 7.02 3.67
C TYR A 109 -44.73 6.56 2.26
N GLU A 110 -44.86 5.34 1.71
CA GLU A 110 -45.65 4.10 1.97
C GLU A 110 -44.84 2.85 1.48
N TYR A 111 -45.32 1.64 1.77
CA TYR A 111 -44.90 0.37 1.14
C TYR A 111 -45.89 -0.04 0.04
N SER A 112 -45.44 -0.32 -1.18
CA SER A 112 -46.18 -1.22 -2.09
C SER A 112 -45.33 -1.89 -3.17
N THR A 113 -45.36 -3.21 -3.08
CA THR A 113 -44.97 -4.25 -4.05
C THR A 113 -45.34 -3.96 -5.52
N SER A 114 -44.52 -4.44 -6.46
CA SER A 114 -45.01 -4.92 -7.75
C SER A 114 -44.17 -6.08 -8.29
N ASP A 115 -44.88 -7.20 -8.35
CA ASP A 115 -44.66 -8.47 -9.03
C ASP A 115 -43.62 -8.54 -10.17
N SER A 116 -42.85 -9.62 -10.17
CA SER A 116 -42.37 -10.27 -11.39
C SER A 116 -42.26 -11.78 -11.17
N ASP A 117 -43.36 -12.46 -11.48
CA ASP A 117 -43.52 -13.90 -11.72
C ASP A 117 -42.24 -14.60 -12.23
N SER A 118 -41.70 -15.58 -11.49
CA SER A 118 -41.75 -16.98 -11.95
C SER A 118 -41.17 -18.07 -11.04
N HIS A 119 -41.71 -19.28 -11.25
CA HIS A 119 -41.25 -20.61 -10.81
C HIS A 119 -41.61 -21.10 -9.38
N GLY A 120 -42.11 -22.35 -9.32
CA GLY A 120 -42.05 -23.17 -8.10
C GLY A 120 -43.37 -23.44 -7.37
N GLY A 121 -44.36 -24.03 -8.04
CA GLY A 121 -45.69 -24.23 -7.46
C GLY A 121 -45.74 -25.17 -6.25
N ARG A 122 -46.71 -24.95 -5.35
CA ARG A 122 -47.15 -25.96 -4.38
C ARG A 122 -48.61 -25.78 -3.94
N ARG A 123 -49.43 -26.75 -4.35
CA ARG A 123 -50.89 -26.80 -4.12
C ARG A 123 -51.19 -27.10 -2.65
N LYS A 124 -52.08 -26.32 -2.02
CA LYS A 124 -52.96 -26.82 -0.95
C LYS A 124 -54.36 -26.20 -1.06
N ARG A 125 -55.37 -27.06 -1.26
CA ARG A 125 -56.77 -26.73 -1.00
C ARG A 125 -57.02 -26.80 0.51
N CYS A 126 -58.02 -26.09 0.98
CA CYS A 126 -59.08 -26.65 1.81
C CYS A 126 -60.41 -25.98 1.45
N SER A 127 -61.51 -26.69 1.68
CA SER A 127 -62.89 -26.27 1.38
C SER A 127 -63.47 -25.31 2.41
#